data_AF-A0A7Y5BCR0-F1
#
_entry.id   AF-A0A7Y5BCR0-F1
#
_cell.length_a   1.000
_cell.length_b   1.000
_cell.length_c   1.000
_cell.angle_alpha   90.00
_cell.angle_beta   90.00
_cell.angle_gamma   90.00
#
_symmetry.space_group_name_H-M   'P 1'
#
loop_
_entity.id
_entity.type
_entity.pdbx_description
1 polymer ?
#
loop_
_entity_poly.entity_id
_entity_poly.type
_entity_poly.pdbx_seq_one_letter_code
_entity_poly.pdbx_strand_id
1 'polypeptide(L)'
;MAAPSKFLGDWSGLSGFGKVSYDIKINVRPGDGQPNPFEMWLIGPGGSLRWTSPGVDTTTDWITIQAKLDPEDWTVDSGSFEGVLADVQQFRIRVRMFSNTDFSQVNGFDNVVVAVPEPTTSGVLAGAVGMFLRRRKR
;
A
#
# COMPACT_ATOMS: atom_id res chain seq x y z
N MET A 1 -16.21 -7.91 -3.33
CA MET A 1 -16.17 -6.75 -4.24
C MET A 1 -14.91 -6.86 -5.07
N ALA A 2 -14.98 -6.60 -6.37
CA ALA A 2 -13.81 -6.58 -7.26
C ALA A 2 -13.17 -5.19 -7.24
N ALA A 3 -11.84 -5.12 -7.30
CA ALA A 3 -11.14 -3.84 -7.42
C ALA A 3 -11.53 -3.15 -8.75
N PRO A 4 -11.66 -1.81 -8.78
CA PRO A 4 -11.76 -1.07 -10.03
C PRO A 4 -10.59 -1.42 -10.96
N SER A 5 -10.85 -1.52 -12.27
CA SER A 5 -9.85 -1.95 -13.26
C SER A 5 -8.58 -1.11 -13.28
N LYS A 6 -8.65 0.17 -12.89
CA LYS A 6 -7.48 1.05 -12.74
C LYS A 6 -6.46 0.59 -11.68
N PHE A 7 -6.82 -0.37 -10.82
CA PHE A 7 -5.97 -0.96 -9.81
C PHE A 7 -5.60 -2.42 -10.13
N LEU A 8 -5.64 -2.80 -11.41
CA LEU A 8 -5.34 -4.14 -11.91
C LEU A 8 -4.41 -4.04 -13.13
N GLY A 9 -3.94 -5.19 -13.63
CA GLY A 9 -3.08 -5.29 -14.81
C GLY A 9 -1.59 -5.30 -14.46
N ASP A 10 -0.76 -4.90 -15.41
CA ASP A 10 0.71 -4.97 -15.30
C ASP A 10 1.26 -3.91 -14.33
N TRP A 11 1.82 -4.38 -13.22
CA TRP A 11 2.50 -3.61 -12.18
C TRP A 11 4.01 -3.88 -12.16
N SER A 12 4.56 -4.59 -13.15
CA SER A 12 5.99 -4.96 -13.17
C SER A 12 6.93 -3.76 -13.05
N GLY A 13 6.57 -2.63 -13.68
CA GLY A 13 7.31 -1.36 -13.60
C GLY A 13 7.32 -0.70 -12.22
N LEU A 14 6.56 -1.23 -11.25
CA LEU A 14 6.53 -0.77 -9.88
C LEU A 14 7.42 -1.61 -8.94
N SER A 15 7.96 -2.74 -9.39
CA SER A 15 8.81 -3.59 -8.53
C SER A 15 10.04 -2.85 -8.03
N GLY A 16 10.27 -2.86 -6.71
CA GLY A 16 11.40 -2.20 -6.01
C GLY A 16 11.29 -0.68 -5.90
N PHE A 17 10.34 -0.04 -6.58
CA PHE A 17 10.20 1.42 -6.59
C PHE A 17 8.84 1.87 -6.10
N GLY A 18 7.78 1.22 -6.53
CA GLY A 18 6.40 1.60 -6.31
C GLY A 18 5.88 1.35 -4.91
N LYS A 19 4.67 1.83 -4.67
CA LYS A 19 3.92 1.60 -3.44
C LYS A 19 2.43 1.50 -3.69
N VAL A 20 1.78 0.81 -2.77
CA VAL A 20 0.34 0.82 -2.58
C VAL A 20 0.05 1.54 -1.27
N SER A 21 -0.90 2.47 -1.27
CA SER A 21 -1.36 3.12 -0.05
C SER A 21 -2.86 3.34 -0.02
N TYR A 22 -3.40 3.49 1.17
CA TYR A 22 -4.78 3.91 1.41
C TYR A 22 -4.86 4.66 2.74
N ASP A 23 -5.90 5.48 2.89
CA ASP A 23 -6.22 6.12 4.15
C ASP A 23 -7.32 5.34 4.88
N ILE A 24 -7.17 5.19 6.19
CA ILE A 24 -8.14 4.52 7.04
C ILE A 24 -8.36 5.34 8.32
N LYS A 25 -9.61 5.36 8.79
CA LYS A 25 -9.98 5.91 10.10
C LYS A 25 -10.61 4.81 10.92
N ILE A 26 -10.00 4.46 12.04
CA ILE A 26 -10.41 3.33 12.87
C ILE A 26 -11.15 3.85 14.09
N ASN A 27 -12.38 3.36 14.31
CA ASN A 27 -13.14 3.66 15.51
C ASN A 27 -13.22 2.42 16.38
N VAL A 28 -12.55 2.47 17.53
CA VAL A 28 -12.53 1.38 18.51
C VAL A 28 -13.60 1.59 19.56
N ARG A 29 -14.30 0.51 19.91
CA ARG A 29 -15.35 0.48 20.94
C ARG A 29 -15.07 -0.59 21.98
N PRO A 30 -15.60 -0.43 23.21
CA PRO A 30 -15.59 -1.51 24.19
C PRO A 30 -16.22 -2.77 23.60
N GLY A 31 -15.48 -3.89 23.62
CA GLY A 31 -15.95 -5.18 23.10
C GLY A 31 -15.47 -5.53 21.69
N ASP A 32 -14.74 -4.65 20.99
CA ASP A 32 -14.24 -4.93 19.64
C ASP A 32 -13.24 -6.12 19.58
N GLY A 33 -12.65 -6.50 20.72
CA GLY A 33 -11.74 -7.65 20.79
C GLY A 33 -10.33 -7.27 20.35
N GLN A 34 -9.66 -8.18 19.64
CA GLN A 34 -8.26 -7.99 19.23
C GLN A 34 -8.18 -7.31 17.85
N PRO A 35 -7.22 -6.39 17.65
CA PRO A 35 -7.02 -5.78 16.35
C PRO A 35 -6.49 -6.83 15.35
N ASN A 36 -7.07 -6.84 14.16
CA ASN A 36 -6.51 -7.54 13.01
C ASN A 36 -5.33 -6.74 12.44
N PRO A 37 -4.32 -7.41 11.85
CA PRO A 37 -3.28 -6.71 11.12
C PRO A 37 -3.86 -5.92 9.95
N PHE A 38 -3.19 -4.83 9.56
CA PHE A 38 -3.38 -4.30 8.21
C PHE A 38 -2.91 -5.35 7.22
N GLU A 39 -3.71 -5.59 6.19
CA GLU A 39 -3.42 -6.68 5.26
C GLU A 39 -3.85 -6.32 3.84
N MET A 40 -2.97 -6.61 2.88
CA MET A 40 -3.22 -6.46 1.45
C MET A 40 -2.88 -7.77 0.73
N TRP A 41 -3.62 -8.09 -0.32
CA TRP A 41 -3.33 -9.22 -1.20
C TRP A 41 -3.29 -8.79 -2.65
N LEU A 42 -2.31 -9.32 -3.38
CA LEU A 42 -2.20 -9.26 -4.83
C LEU A 42 -2.28 -10.68 -5.37
N ILE A 43 -3.15 -10.91 -6.35
CA ILE A 43 -3.38 -12.25 -6.92
C ILE A 43 -3.44 -12.12 -8.44
N GLY A 44 -2.74 -13.02 -9.13
CA GLY A 44 -2.69 -13.07 -10.58
C GLY A 44 -2.26 -14.46 -11.08
N PRO A 45 -2.07 -14.64 -12.39
CA PRO A 45 -1.64 -15.92 -12.97
C PRO A 45 -0.28 -16.38 -12.43
N GLY A 46 0.58 -15.44 -12.04
CA GLY A 46 1.88 -15.74 -11.45
C GLY A 46 1.86 -16.09 -9.96
N GLY A 47 0.69 -16.18 -9.31
CA GLY A 47 0.54 -16.63 -7.93
C GLY A 47 -0.20 -15.64 -7.01
N SER A 48 0.23 -15.56 -5.75
CA SER A 48 -0.37 -14.69 -4.74
C SER A 48 0.63 -14.13 -3.75
N LEU A 49 0.51 -12.83 -3.47
CA LEU A 49 1.32 -12.09 -2.51
C LEU A 49 0.46 -11.55 -1.37
N ARG A 50 1.06 -11.46 -0.19
CA ARG A 50 0.43 -10.93 1.01
C ARG A 50 1.37 -9.99 1.75
N TRP A 51 0.88 -8.79 2.03
CA TRP A 51 1.56 -7.82 2.86
C TRP A 51 0.81 -7.68 4.18
N THR A 52 1.56 -7.60 5.28
CA THR A 52 0.99 -7.40 6.62
C THR A 52 1.75 -6.36 7.40
N SER A 53 1.03 -5.58 8.19
CA SER A 53 1.60 -4.70 9.22
C SER A 53 0.75 -4.78 10.49
N PRO A 54 1.35 -4.60 11.69
CA PRO A 54 0.59 -4.61 12.94
C PRO A 54 -0.61 -3.66 12.88
N GLY A 55 -1.78 -4.15 13.30
CA GLY A 55 -2.96 -3.32 13.47
C GLY A 55 -2.82 -2.41 14.68
N VAL A 56 -3.83 -1.57 14.90
CA VAL A 56 -3.91 -0.66 16.06
C VAL A 56 -5.13 -0.99 16.90
N ASP A 57 -4.99 -0.90 18.21
CA ASP A 57 -6.04 -1.15 19.22
C ASP A 57 -6.68 0.13 19.75
N THR A 58 -6.32 1.29 19.19
CA THR A 58 -6.82 2.61 19.60
C THR A 58 -7.54 3.29 18.46
N THR A 59 -8.52 4.14 18.80
CA THR A 59 -9.19 5.00 17.83
C THR A 59 -8.18 5.93 17.18
N THR A 60 -8.22 6.02 15.86
CA THR A 60 -7.33 6.89 15.08
C THR A 60 -8.11 8.04 14.46
N ASP A 61 -7.41 9.11 14.11
CA ASP A 61 -7.90 9.94 13.00
C ASP A 61 -7.58 9.26 11.66
N TRP A 62 -7.75 9.94 10.53
CA TRP A 62 -7.26 9.44 9.25
C TRP A 62 -5.74 9.21 9.31
N ILE A 63 -5.33 7.97 9.04
CA ILE A 63 -3.93 7.57 8.92
C ILE A 63 -3.70 6.91 7.57
N THR A 64 -2.50 7.07 7.02
CA THR A 64 -2.10 6.42 5.77
C THR A 64 -1.39 5.11 6.06
N ILE A 65 -1.88 4.03 5.46
CA ILE A 65 -1.20 2.74 5.43
C ILE A 65 -0.48 2.62 4.09
N GLN A 66 0.77 2.15 4.13
CA GLN A 66 1.61 2.06 2.95
C GLN A 66 2.38 0.74 2.91
N ALA A 67 2.28 0.04 1.79
CA ALA A 67 3.11 -1.11 1.43
C ALA A 67 4.02 -0.72 0.26
N LYS A 68 5.34 -0.78 0.44
CA LYS A 68 6.26 -0.67 -0.70
C LYS A 68 6.15 -1.94 -1.53
N LEU A 69 6.27 -1.83 -2.84
CA LEU A 69 6.31 -2.99 -3.74
C LEU A 69 7.73 -3.53 -3.83
N ASP A 70 8.30 -3.86 -2.69
CA ASP A 70 9.62 -4.49 -2.54
C ASP A 70 9.42 -5.99 -2.21
N PRO A 71 10.07 -6.92 -2.93
CA PRO A 71 9.95 -8.36 -2.65
C PRO A 71 10.21 -8.74 -1.19
N GLU A 72 11.08 -8.00 -0.48
CA GLU A 72 11.41 -8.29 0.92
C GLU A 72 10.27 -7.94 1.90
N ASP A 73 9.39 -7.02 1.51
CA ASP A 73 8.26 -6.56 2.34
C ASP A 73 7.01 -7.46 2.20
N TRP A 74 6.99 -8.37 1.22
CA TRP A 74 5.82 -9.19 0.91
C TRP A 74 6.07 -10.68 1.11
N THR A 75 5.08 -11.36 1.69
CA THR A 75 5.06 -12.82 1.72
C THR A 75 4.55 -13.37 0.39
N VAL A 76 5.32 -14.25 -0.24
CA VAL A 76 4.88 -15.01 -1.42
C VAL A 76 4.14 -16.25 -0.93
N ASP A 77 2.81 -16.22 -0.98
CA ASP A 77 1.98 -17.38 -0.60
C ASP A 77 2.01 -18.47 -1.71
N SER A 78 2.17 -18.07 -2.97
CA SER A 78 2.38 -18.98 -4.12
C SER A 78 3.04 -18.25 -5.31
N GLY A 79 3.77 -18.98 -6.15
CA GLY A 79 4.38 -18.44 -7.37
C GLY A 79 5.60 -17.55 -7.12
N SER A 80 5.64 -16.35 -7.71
CA SER A 80 6.73 -15.38 -7.50
C SER A 80 6.22 -13.94 -7.42
N PHE A 81 6.99 -13.07 -6.77
CA PHE A 81 6.68 -11.65 -6.64
C PHE A 81 6.50 -10.96 -8.00
N GLU A 82 7.48 -11.15 -8.88
CA GLU A 82 7.50 -10.61 -10.24
C GLU A 82 6.40 -11.22 -11.11
N GLY A 83 6.11 -12.52 -10.93
CA GLY A 83 5.06 -13.21 -11.66
C GLY A 83 3.67 -12.65 -11.33
N VAL A 84 3.42 -12.31 -10.07
CA VAL A 84 2.15 -11.68 -9.67
C VAL A 84 2.06 -10.24 -10.17
N LEU A 85 3.14 -9.47 -10.09
CA LEU A 85 3.14 -8.08 -10.58
C LEU A 85 3.01 -7.98 -12.10
N ALA A 86 3.39 -9.00 -12.87
CA ALA A 86 3.24 -8.99 -14.33
C ALA A 86 1.77 -8.90 -14.80
N ASP A 87 0.81 -9.39 -14.00
CA ASP A 87 -0.62 -9.24 -14.25
C ASP A 87 -1.43 -9.42 -12.95
N VAL A 88 -1.69 -8.30 -12.26
CA VAL A 88 -2.51 -8.27 -11.04
C VAL A 88 -3.99 -8.35 -11.43
N GLN A 89 -4.63 -9.47 -11.13
CA GLN A 89 -6.07 -9.69 -11.42
C GLN A 89 -6.97 -9.43 -10.22
N GLN A 90 -6.42 -9.50 -9.01
CA GLN A 90 -7.13 -9.11 -7.80
C GLN A 90 -6.23 -8.34 -6.87
N PHE A 91 -6.75 -7.20 -6.41
CA PHE A 91 -6.19 -6.42 -5.33
C PHE A 91 -7.22 -6.35 -4.21
N ARG A 92 -6.85 -6.83 -3.02
CA ARG A 92 -7.73 -6.89 -1.84
C ARG A 92 -7.08 -6.15 -0.68
N ILE A 93 -7.89 -5.40 0.07
CA ILE A 93 -7.49 -4.75 1.31
C ILE A 93 -8.42 -5.22 2.42
N ARG A 94 -7.86 -5.58 3.58
CA ARG A 94 -8.64 -5.86 4.78
C ARG A 94 -9.14 -4.55 5.38
N VAL A 95 -10.46 -4.38 5.45
CA VAL A 95 -11.11 -3.21 6.05
C VAL A 95 -11.73 -3.49 7.43
N ARG A 96 -11.92 -4.77 7.78
CA ARG A 96 -12.38 -5.19 9.10
C ARG A 96 -11.19 -5.25 10.05
N MET A 97 -11.10 -4.28 10.95
CA MET A 97 -9.92 -4.07 11.78
C MET A 97 -9.96 -4.80 13.12
N PHE A 98 -11.09 -5.39 13.49
CA PHE A 98 -11.24 -6.09 14.77
C PHE A 98 -11.98 -7.43 14.60
N SER A 99 -11.76 -8.33 15.57
CA SER A 99 -12.27 -9.71 15.52
C SER A 99 -13.69 -9.89 16.07
N ASN A 100 -14.29 -8.84 16.64
CA ASN A 100 -15.68 -8.90 17.08
C ASN A 100 -16.64 -9.30 15.94
N THR A 101 -17.65 -10.08 16.31
CA THR A 101 -18.65 -10.63 15.39
C THR A 101 -19.82 -9.67 15.17
N ASP A 102 -19.99 -8.67 16.04
CA ASP A 102 -20.96 -7.62 15.79
C ASP A 102 -20.54 -6.77 14.58
N PHE A 103 -21.53 -6.33 13.82
CA PHE A 103 -21.32 -5.47 12.64
C PHE A 103 -21.41 -3.98 13.02
N SER A 104 -21.16 -3.65 14.28
CA SER A 104 -21.35 -2.29 14.77
C SER A 104 -20.17 -1.37 14.44
N GLN A 105 -19.00 -1.95 14.14
CA GLN A 105 -17.82 -1.18 13.77
C GLN A 105 -18.02 -0.43 12.45
N VAL A 106 -17.77 0.87 12.50
CA VAL A 106 -17.79 1.77 11.34
C VAL A 106 -16.41 2.40 11.23
N ASN A 107 -15.66 2.01 10.19
CA ASN A 107 -14.36 2.59 9.86
C ASN A 107 -14.49 3.49 8.62
N GLY A 108 -13.66 4.52 8.54
CA GLY A 108 -13.46 5.29 7.30
C GLY A 108 -12.42 4.61 6.43
N PHE A 109 -12.58 4.68 5.10
CA PHE A 109 -11.65 4.14 4.11
C PHE A 109 -11.67 5.02 2.86
N ASP A 110 -10.52 5.54 2.45
CA ASP A 110 -10.42 6.45 1.30
C ASP A 110 -9.01 6.44 0.66
N ASN A 111 -8.82 7.22 -0.41
CA ASN A 111 -7.54 7.56 -1.03
C ASN A 111 -6.64 6.36 -1.37
N VAL A 112 -7.22 5.33 -2.00
CA VAL A 112 -6.43 4.20 -2.53
C VAL A 112 -5.55 4.66 -3.69
N VAL A 113 -4.24 4.48 -3.55
CA VAL A 113 -3.22 4.88 -4.53
C VAL A 113 -2.30 3.70 -4.83
N VAL A 114 -2.01 3.52 -6.12
CA VAL A 114 -0.96 2.63 -6.64
C VAL A 114 -0.06 3.49 -7.52
N ALA A 115 1.17 3.76 -7.08
CA ALA A 115 2.04 4.72 -7.76
C ALA A 115 3.51 4.52 -7.42
N VAL A 116 4.38 5.13 -8.22
CA VAL A 116 5.78 5.38 -7.85
C VAL A 116 5.80 6.47 -6.76
N PRO A 117 6.62 6.37 -5.69
CA PRO A 117 6.83 7.44 -4.73
C PRO A 117 7.19 8.71 -5.47
N GLU A 118 6.55 9.83 -5.11
CA GLU A 118 6.98 11.12 -5.63
C GLU A 118 8.46 11.32 -5.30
N PRO A 119 9.31 11.73 -6.26
CA PRO A 119 10.68 12.09 -5.94
C PRO A 119 10.61 13.21 -4.90
N THR A 120 11.21 13.00 -3.72
CA THR A 120 11.34 14.05 -2.72
C THR A 120 11.94 15.28 -3.41
N THR A 121 11.20 16.39 -3.42
CA THR A 121 11.51 17.60 -4.20
C THR A 121 12.91 18.16 -3.91
N SER A 122 13.50 17.77 -2.76
CA SER A 122 14.89 18.02 -2.38
C SER A 122 15.92 17.56 -3.43
N GLY A 123 15.69 16.46 -4.15
CA GLY A 123 16.61 15.96 -5.18
C GLY A 123 16.60 16.80 -6.46
N VAL A 124 15.44 17.35 -6.83
CA VAL A 124 15.28 18.18 -8.04
C VAL A 124 15.90 19.57 -7.84
N LEU A 125 15.77 20.13 -6.63
CA LEU A 125 16.39 21.42 -6.28
C LEU A 125 17.93 21.34 -6.25
N ALA A 126 18.51 20.25 -5.73
CA ALA A 126 19.96 20.06 -5.73
C ALA A 126 20.55 19.95 -7.15
N GLY A 127 19.87 19.26 -8.07
CA GLY A 127 20.26 19.16 -9.48
C GLY A 127 20.23 20.52 -10.21
N ALA A 128 19.19 21.32 -9.96
CA ALA A 128 19.04 22.64 -10.57
C ALA A 128 20.09 23.65 -10.08
N VAL A 129 20.38 23.68 -8.76
CA VAL A 129 21.42 24.54 -8.18
C VAL A 129 22.81 24.15 -8.67
N GLY A 130 23.10 22.84 -8.74
CA GLY A 130 24.38 22.32 -9.25
C GLY A 130 24.65 22.71 -10.72
N MET A 131 23.63 22.66 -11.59
CA MET A 131 23.76 23.11 -12.98
C MET A 131 23.95 24.62 -13.11
N PHE A 132 23.27 25.41 -12.28
CA PHE A 132 23.38 26.88 -12.33
C PHE A 132 24.76 27.37 -11.86
N LEU A 133 25.31 26.74 -10.82
CA LEU A 133 26.66 27.06 -10.32
C LEU A 133 27.76 26.63 -11.30
N ARG A 134 27.58 25.52 -12.03
CA ARG A 134 28.56 25.05 -13.02
C ARG A 134 28.61 25.92 -14.28
N ARG A 135 27.50 26.59 -14.64
CA ARG A 135 27.44 27.54 -15.76
C ARG A 135 28.08 28.89 -15.47
N ARG A 136 28.29 29.26 -14.19
CA ARG A 136 28.87 30.55 -13.78
C ARG A 136 30.40 30.58 -13.74
N LYS A 137 31.08 29.45 -13.94
CA LYS A 137 32.55 29.32 -13.89
C LYS A 137 33.20 29.04 -15.27
N ARG A 138 32.56 29.42 -16.37
CA ARG A 138 33.16 29.42 -17.71
C ARG A 138 33.17 30.82 -18.28
#